data_AF-A0A5E3XK04-F1
#
_entry.id   AF-A0A5E3XK04-F1
#
_cell.length_a   1.000
_cell.length_b   1.000
_cell.length_c   1.000
_cell.angle_alpha   90.00
_cell.angle_beta   90.00
_cell.angle_gamma   90.00
#
_symmetry.space_group_name_H-M   'P 1'
#
loop_
_entity.id
_entity.type
_entity.pdbx_description
1 polymer ?
#
loop_
_entity_poly.entity_id
_entity_poly.type
_entity_poly.pdbx_seq_one_letter_code
_entity_poly.pdbx_strand_id
1 'polypeptide(L)'
;MTVYCLYYVCMAALSLVGLAPKFNREDNFEHECSWPANCSGCENIITDTGSRLQTESYPSLVEKITLVVNKTLLTTQRNFMIHSSSILLALYIKLSEAIEKELPLTDLDPSPSFQASHSLVNAMSRFIEEILVQDTAFPHILIAIPSELLRVEQHTNQAPKRRSLLCTSINNLILLLGHRLYDDASIQKDFMKNIRAWNELGAAFVNVANTYTDREERLPSELTLYALDWWYQSPVDVETSVYARIFLATFDHMISINIEDTNKFLHDSLVSVHGAGQVLARMCAQLDNNALLNAELALVFKGCSVLLMESSLRQEAMAEGAWDSLFSAWYRQVDSENRALHHDVWCCLSLILHTSSFHLHLFEQSAGSGAPGSSKTLQTAFMPETYDFCAYGITHLMMAPPASPEFFENLLKLCKYYTLFAKSLPRGNVQRSGSRRNSNHVNGQSRDGTALAKAMQDVWWPTCEYLRSVENAGDMTSEVREIWQVWLALGAFVGLDERKERARFEKLEASSRRAAVAFCGREGCRYHSEKAPGRLRVCKGCGDTAYCSHFCQKTDWKDGGHKVVCKRLTF
;
A
#
# COMPACT_ATOMS: atom_id res chain seq x y z
N MET A 1 -23.27 -27.98 -17.18
CA MET A 1 -22.69 -29.25 -16.69
C MET A 1 -21.16 -29.24 -16.62
N THR A 2 -20.43 -28.77 -17.64
CA THR A 2 -18.95 -28.76 -17.66
C THR A 2 -18.35 -27.85 -16.57
N VAL A 3 -18.95 -26.68 -16.33
CA VAL A 3 -18.60 -25.74 -15.25
C VAL A 3 -18.82 -26.35 -13.84
N TYR A 4 -19.79 -27.26 -13.70
CA TYR A 4 -20.11 -27.92 -12.42
C TYR A 4 -19.12 -29.04 -12.08
N CYS A 5 -18.70 -29.86 -13.06
CA CYS A 5 -17.68 -30.88 -12.81
C CYS A 5 -16.32 -30.25 -12.44
N LEU A 6 -16.01 -29.08 -13.01
CA LEU A 6 -14.74 -28.42 -12.77
C LEU A 6 -14.68 -27.67 -11.44
N TYR A 7 -15.78 -27.00 -11.07
CA TYR A 7 -15.97 -26.44 -9.74
C TYR A 7 -15.72 -27.51 -8.67
N TYR A 8 -16.18 -28.74 -8.90
CA TYR A 8 -16.01 -29.85 -7.98
C TYR A 8 -14.61 -30.49 -7.96
N VAL A 9 -13.89 -30.53 -9.10
CA VAL A 9 -12.47 -30.91 -9.11
C VAL A 9 -11.66 -29.90 -8.29
N CYS A 10 -11.94 -28.60 -8.44
CA CYS A 10 -11.31 -27.55 -7.64
C CYS A 10 -11.71 -27.60 -6.15
N MET A 11 -12.99 -27.85 -5.83
CA MET A 11 -13.45 -27.95 -4.44
C MET A 11 -12.95 -29.23 -3.74
N ALA A 12 -12.81 -30.34 -4.47
CA ALA A 12 -12.20 -31.57 -3.96
C ALA A 12 -10.68 -31.38 -3.75
N ALA A 13 -9.99 -30.71 -4.68
CA ALA A 13 -8.59 -30.34 -4.51
C ALA A 13 -8.38 -29.43 -3.29
N LEU A 14 -9.22 -28.40 -3.10
CA LEU A 14 -9.16 -27.50 -1.94
C LEU A 14 -9.49 -28.18 -0.60
N SER A 15 -10.36 -29.20 -0.62
CA SER A 15 -10.67 -30.01 0.57
C SER A 15 -9.49 -30.91 0.96
N LEU A 16 -8.71 -31.39 -0.01
CA LEU A 16 -7.50 -32.19 0.22
C LEU A 16 -6.34 -31.37 0.80
N VAL A 17 -6.34 -30.03 0.63
CA VAL A 17 -5.35 -29.11 1.24
C VAL A 17 -5.89 -28.41 2.51
N GLY A 18 -7.07 -28.80 3.02
CA GLY A 18 -7.62 -28.32 4.29
C GLY A 18 -8.29 -26.94 4.26
N LEU A 19 -8.67 -26.43 3.09
CA LEU A 19 -9.12 -25.03 2.90
C LEU A 19 -10.62 -24.86 2.56
N ALA A 20 -11.47 -25.89 2.75
CA ALA A 20 -12.89 -25.80 2.39
C ALA A 20 -13.77 -25.11 3.48
N PRO A 21 -14.66 -24.15 3.13
CA PRO A 21 -15.62 -23.57 4.08
C PRO A 21 -16.76 -24.55 4.38
N LYS A 22 -17.16 -24.66 5.66
CA LYS A 22 -18.28 -25.52 6.10
C LYS A 22 -19.63 -24.91 5.67
N PHE A 23 -20.33 -25.56 4.73
CA PHE A 23 -21.71 -25.23 4.39
C PHE A 23 -22.70 -26.28 4.95
N ASN A 24 -23.79 -25.80 5.57
CA ASN A 24 -24.88 -26.61 6.10
C ASN A 24 -25.86 -27.03 4.98
N ARG A 25 -26.33 -28.28 5.05
CA ARG A 25 -27.22 -28.98 4.12
C ARG A 25 -28.69 -28.64 4.36
N GLU A 26 -29.49 -28.53 3.29
CA GLU A 26 -30.80 -29.19 3.15
C GLU A 26 -31.35 -29.17 1.69
N ASP A 27 -32.09 -30.25 1.38
CA ASP A 27 -33.01 -30.57 0.27
C ASP A 27 -32.61 -31.26 -1.07
N ASN A 28 -33.48 -32.22 -1.42
CA ASN A 28 -33.44 -33.31 -2.43
C ASN A 28 -34.13 -32.95 -3.77
N PHE A 29 -33.73 -33.58 -4.90
CA PHE A 29 -34.59 -34.34 -5.84
C PHE A 29 -33.79 -35.00 -7.01
N GLU A 30 -34.41 -36.05 -7.56
CA GLU A 30 -34.09 -37.16 -8.49
C GLU A 30 -33.12 -37.02 -9.70
N HIS A 31 -32.65 -38.19 -10.15
CA HIS A 31 -31.44 -38.49 -10.94
C HIS A 31 -31.40 -38.05 -12.42
N GLU A 32 -30.52 -37.08 -12.70
CA GLU A 32 -29.54 -37.07 -13.80
C GLU A 32 -28.25 -36.47 -13.22
N CYS A 33 -27.09 -37.11 -13.41
CA CYS A 33 -25.85 -36.81 -12.65
C CYS A 33 -25.29 -35.41 -12.94
N SER A 34 -25.78 -34.42 -12.20
CA SER A 34 -25.45 -32.99 -12.30
C SER A 34 -24.56 -32.50 -11.15
N TRP A 35 -24.28 -33.34 -10.14
CA TRP A 35 -23.56 -32.98 -8.91
C TRP A 35 -22.53 -34.03 -8.48
N PRO A 36 -21.21 -33.71 -8.45
CA PRO A 36 -20.16 -34.61 -7.98
C PRO A 36 -20.09 -34.83 -6.45
N ALA A 37 -20.64 -33.97 -5.59
CA ALA A 37 -20.62 -34.19 -4.12
C ALA A 37 -21.29 -35.48 -3.65
N ASN A 38 -22.23 -36.03 -4.43
CA ASN A 38 -23.02 -37.21 -4.06
C ASN A 38 -22.77 -38.39 -5.01
N CYS A 39 -21.76 -38.30 -5.88
CA CYS A 39 -21.35 -39.38 -6.78
C CYS A 39 -19.99 -39.91 -6.33
N SER A 40 -20.02 -40.98 -5.53
CA SER A 40 -18.81 -41.67 -5.06
C SER A 40 -17.87 -42.07 -6.21
N GLY A 41 -18.39 -42.33 -7.41
CA GLY A 41 -17.58 -42.62 -8.59
C GLY A 41 -16.70 -41.46 -9.07
N CYS A 42 -17.25 -40.24 -9.15
CA CYS A 42 -16.49 -39.06 -9.61
C CYS A 42 -15.46 -38.62 -8.57
N GLU A 43 -15.82 -38.63 -7.29
CA GLU A 43 -14.92 -38.32 -6.19
C GLU A 43 -13.77 -39.32 -6.13
N ASN A 44 -14.05 -40.63 -6.22
CA ASN A 44 -13.03 -41.69 -6.22
C ASN A 44 -12.09 -41.60 -7.44
N ILE A 45 -12.59 -41.23 -8.63
CA ILE A 45 -11.74 -41.09 -9.82
C ILE A 45 -10.79 -39.89 -9.67
N ILE A 46 -11.27 -38.77 -9.12
CA ILE A 46 -10.46 -37.57 -8.91
C ILE A 46 -9.41 -37.82 -7.82
N THR A 47 -9.80 -38.45 -6.72
CA THR A 47 -8.87 -38.80 -5.63
C THR A 47 -7.86 -39.87 -6.05
N ASP A 48 -8.28 -40.96 -6.69
CA ASP A 48 -7.34 -42.00 -7.17
C ASP A 48 -6.35 -41.44 -8.21
N THR A 49 -6.85 -40.68 -9.19
CA THR A 49 -5.98 -40.08 -10.21
C THR A 49 -5.04 -39.04 -9.58
N GLY A 50 -5.53 -38.20 -8.67
CA GLY A 50 -4.73 -37.21 -7.96
C GLY A 50 -3.63 -37.85 -7.11
N SER A 51 -3.98 -38.85 -6.29
CA SER A 51 -3.02 -39.58 -5.46
C SER A 51 -1.98 -40.31 -6.29
N ARG A 52 -2.37 -40.90 -7.44
CA ARG A 52 -1.43 -41.54 -8.35
C ARG A 52 -0.47 -40.54 -8.98
N LEU A 53 -0.97 -39.40 -9.47
CA LEU A 53 -0.13 -38.34 -10.06
C LEU A 53 0.80 -37.69 -9.03
N GLN A 54 0.42 -37.59 -7.77
CA GLN A 54 1.28 -37.07 -6.70
C GLN A 54 2.55 -37.91 -6.47
N THR A 55 2.48 -39.22 -6.73
CA THR A 55 3.65 -40.12 -6.63
C THR A 55 4.58 -40.05 -7.83
N GLU A 56 4.17 -39.38 -8.91
CA GLU A 56 5.00 -39.26 -10.10
C GLU A 56 6.12 -38.24 -9.93
N SER A 57 7.24 -38.51 -10.61
CA SER A 57 8.35 -37.57 -10.67
C SER A 57 7.99 -36.35 -11.52
N TYR A 58 8.62 -35.21 -11.21
CA TYR A 58 8.43 -33.98 -11.99
C TYR A 58 8.67 -34.19 -13.51
N PRO A 59 9.75 -34.86 -13.97
CA PRO A 59 9.94 -35.13 -15.39
C PRO A 59 8.84 -35.99 -16.02
N SER A 60 8.29 -36.98 -15.29
CA SER A 60 7.16 -37.80 -15.77
C SER A 60 5.91 -36.96 -15.99
N LEU A 61 5.59 -36.07 -15.05
CA LEU A 61 4.46 -35.16 -15.18
C LEU A 61 4.64 -34.19 -16.36
N VAL A 62 5.86 -33.69 -16.56
CA VAL A 62 6.20 -32.84 -17.72
C VAL A 62 6.06 -33.58 -19.05
N GLU A 63 6.53 -34.82 -19.13
CA GLU A 63 6.37 -35.63 -20.35
C GLU A 63 4.90 -35.83 -20.68
N LYS A 64 4.07 -36.11 -19.66
CA LYS A 64 2.63 -36.29 -19.82
C LYS A 64 1.92 -35.02 -20.28
N ILE A 65 2.23 -33.85 -19.71
CA ILE A 65 1.61 -32.60 -20.18
C ILE A 65 2.05 -32.31 -21.62
N THR A 66 3.32 -32.54 -21.95
CA THR A 66 3.85 -32.36 -23.31
C THR A 66 3.13 -33.27 -24.31
N LEU A 67 2.90 -34.53 -23.94
CA LEU A 67 2.17 -35.49 -24.75
C LEU A 67 0.71 -35.06 -24.96
N VAL A 68 0.06 -34.56 -23.91
CA VAL A 68 -1.33 -34.08 -23.97
C VAL A 68 -1.43 -32.88 -24.92
N VAL A 69 -0.55 -31.89 -24.77
CA VAL A 69 -0.50 -30.69 -25.63
C VAL A 69 -0.18 -31.02 -27.09
N ASN A 70 0.63 -32.05 -27.36
CA ASN A 70 0.88 -32.45 -28.75
C ASN A 70 -0.26 -33.26 -29.37
N LYS A 71 -1.19 -33.79 -28.56
CA LYS A 71 -2.33 -34.61 -29.00
C LYS A 71 -3.64 -33.84 -29.11
N THR A 72 -3.67 -32.54 -28.79
CA THR A 72 -4.88 -31.69 -28.74
C THR A 72 -5.73 -31.77 -30.01
N LEU A 73 -5.12 -32.07 -31.17
CA LEU A 73 -5.81 -32.21 -32.45
C LEU A 73 -6.71 -33.46 -32.60
N LEU A 74 -6.65 -34.44 -31.70
CA LEU A 74 -7.26 -35.77 -31.92
C LEU A 74 -8.26 -36.23 -30.84
N THR A 75 -8.42 -35.49 -29.74
CA THR A 75 -9.25 -35.91 -28.61
C THR A 75 -10.48 -35.02 -28.41
N THR A 76 -11.57 -35.59 -27.91
CA THR A 76 -12.75 -34.80 -27.52
C THR A 76 -12.37 -33.77 -26.44
N GLN A 77 -12.80 -32.52 -26.62
CA GLN A 77 -12.47 -31.37 -25.76
C GLN A 77 -12.60 -31.70 -24.26
N ARG A 78 -13.66 -32.42 -23.87
CA ARG A 78 -13.90 -32.84 -22.47
C ARG A 78 -12.80 -33.73 -21.90
N ASN A 79 -12.33 -34.74 -22.65
CA ASN A 79 -11.32 -35.66 -22.16
C ASN A 79 -9.97 -34.98 -22.04
N PHE A 80 -9.66 -34.12 -23.02
CA PHE A 80 -8.49 -33.26 -22.98
C PHE A 80 -8.50 -32.39 -21.71
N MET A 81 -9.59 -31.64 -21.45
CA MET A 81 -9.67 -30.78 -20.26
C MET A 81 -9.44 -31.54 -18.96
N ILE A 82 -10.12 -32.68 -18.74
CA ILE A 82 -9.98 -33.46 -17.50
C ILE A 82 -8.53 -33.92 -17.29
N HIS A 83 -7.90 -34.47 -18.32
CA HIS A 83 -6.54 -35.00 -18.22
C HIS A 83 -5.51 -33.88 -18.00
N SER A 84 -5.61 -32.79 -18.76
CA SER A 84 -4.75 -31.62 -18.61
C SER A 84 -4.86 -31.02 -17.21
N SER A 85 -6.08 -30.90 -16.68
CA SER A 85 -6.34 -30.33 -15.35
C SER A 85 -5.64 -31.11 -14.24
N SER A 86 -5.79 -32.44 -14.24
CA SER A 86 -5.18 -33.29 -13.22
C SER A 86 -3.66 -33.26 -13.28
N ILE A 87 -3.08 -33.24 -14.49
CA ILE A 87 -1.62 -33.17 -14.66
C ILE A 87 -1.09 -31.80 -14.22
N LEU A 88 -1.74 -30.70 -14.64
CA LEU A 88 -1.34 -29.35 -14.26
C LEU A 88 -1.45 -29.13 -12.74
N LEU A 89 -2.51 -29.65 -12.10
CA LEU A 89 -2.65 -29.59 -10.65
C LEU A 89 -1.54 -30.38 -9.94
N ALA A 90 -1.20 -31.57 -10.43
CA ALA A 90 -0.11 -32.37 -9.86
C ALA A 90 1.25 -31.66 -10.00
N LEU A 91 1.50 -31.02 -11.15
CA LEU A 91 2.67 -30.18 -11.38
C LEU A 91 2.73 -29.00 -10.40
N TYR A 92 1.61 -28.28 -10.22
CA TYR A 92 1.52 -27.19 -9.27
C TYR A 92 1.85 -27.66 -7.84
N ILE A 93 1.21 -28.73 -7.37
CA ILE A 93 1.47 -29.30 -6.03
C ILE A 93 2.94 -29.66 -5.87
N LYS A 94 3.57 -30.31 -6.87
CA LYS A 94 4.99 -30.66 -6.84
C LYS A 94 5.91 -29.44 -6.73
N LEU A 95 5.58 -28.35 -7.44
CA LEU A 95 6.35 -27.10 -7.35
C LEU A 95 6.14 -26.42 -5.99
N SER A 96 4.92 -26.38 -5.47
CA SER A 96 4.65 -25.83 -4.14
C SER A 96 5.35 -26.62 -3.03
N GLU A 97 5.32 -27.96 -3.09
CA GLU A 97 6.05 -28.84 -2.17
C GLU A 97 7.57 -28.57 -2.22
N ALA A 98 8.11 -28.28 -3.40
CA ALA A 98 9.51 -27.97 -3.56
C ALA A 98 9.87 -26.64 -2.90
N ILE A 99 9.03 -25.62 -3.04
CA ILE A 99 9.23 -24.32 -2.39
C ILE A 99 9.16 -24.45 -0.86
N GLU A 100 8.16 -25.17 -0.34
CA GLU A 100 7.99 -25.38 1.10
C GLU A 100 9.19 -26.12 1.72
N LYS A 101 9.77 -27.06 0.97
CA LYS A 101 10.94 -27.86 1.40
C LYS A 101 12.28 -27.23 1.01
N GLU A 102 12.27 -26.02 0.43
CA GLU A 102 13.45 -25.33 -0.10
C GLU A 102 14.30 -26.22 -1.05
N LEU A 103 13.63 -27.08 -1.82
CA LEU A 103 14.31 -27.98 -2.75
C LEU A 103 14.86 -27.20 -3.94
N PRO A 104 16.14 -27.38 -4.29
CA PRO A 104 16.68 -26.79 -5.50
C PRO A 104 16.06 -27.42 -6.75
N LEU A 105 16.01 -26.67 -7.83
CA LEU A 105 15.47 -27.10 -9.11
C LEU A 105 16.21 -28.31 -9.67
N THR A 106 17.50 -28.47 -9.35
CA THR A 106 18.30 -29.65 -9.71
C THR A 106 17.78 -30.94 -9.09
N ASP A 107 17.02 -30.86 -7.99
CA ASP A 107 16.41 -32.04 -7.36
C ASP A 107 15.10 -32.40 -8.05
N LEU A 108 14.40 -31.43 -8.64
CA LEU A 108 13.18 -31.65 -9.44
C LEU A 108 13.50 -32.08 -10.87
N ASP A 109 14.46 -31.41 -11.49
CA ASP A 109 14.94 -31.66 -12.84
C ASP A 109 16.46 -31.87 -12.80
N PRO A 110 16.92 -33.11 -12.55
CA PRO A 110 18.34 -33.44 -12.41
C PRO A 110 19.11 -33.37 -13.72
N SER A 111 18.46 -33.03 -14.84
CA SER A 111 19.17 -32.89 -16.10
C SER A 111 20.07 -31.63 -16.08
N PRO A 112 21.31 -31.69 -16.59
CA PRO A 112 22.25 -30.56 -16.56
C PRO A 112 21.73 -29.29 -17.26
N SER A 113 20.73 -29.43 -18.12
CA SER A 113 20.13 -28.34 -18.90
C SER A 113 18.71 -28.01 -18.49
N PHE A 114 18.17 -28.58 -17.41
CA PHE A 114 16.76 -28.45 -17.01
C PHE A 114 15.79 -28.75 -18.18
N GLN A 115 16.03 -29.86 -18.89
CA GLN A 115 15.30 -30.27 -20.09
C GLN A 115 13.79 -30.43 -19.83
N ALA A 116 13.40 -30.97 -18.67
CA ALA A 116 11.98 -31.09 -18.32
C ALA A 116 11.37 -29.70 -18.08
N SER A 117 12.01 -28.83 -17.32
CA SER A 117 11.50 -27.46 -17.11
C SER A 117 11.39 -26.67 -18.42
N HIS A 118 12.35 -26.78 -19.33
CA HIS A 118 12.24 -26.17 -20.66
C HIS A 118 11.10 -26.75 -21.49
N SER A 119 10.90 -28.08 -21.44
CA SER A 119 9.81 -28.75 -22.13
C SER A 119 8.45 -28.32 -21.58
N LEU A 120 8.35 -28.14 -20.26
CA LEU A 120 7.18 -27.61 -19.60
C LEU A 120 6.85 -26.19 -20.08
N VAL A 121 7.82 -25.27 -20.07
CA VAL A 121 7.61 -23.88 -20.52
C VAL A 121 7.13 -23.84 -21.98
N ASN A 122 7.73 -24.65 -22.86
CA ASN A 122 7.31 -24.76 -24.26
C ASN A 122 5.89 -25.32 -24.40
N ALA A 123 5.55 -26.37 -23.63
CA ALA A 123 4.22 -26.95 -23.61
C ALA A 123 3.18 -25.94 -23.10
N MET A 124 3.52 -25.18 -22.06
CA MET A 124 2.66 -24.13 -21.50
C MET A 124 2.44 -22.97 -22.47
N SER A 125 3.45 -22.57 -23.24
CA SER A 125 3.29 -21.52 -24.27
C SER A 125 2.22 -21.92 -25.29
N ARG A 126 2.26 -23.17 -25.77
CA ARG A 126 1.23 -23.70 -26.68
C ARG A 126 -0.13 -23.82 -25.99
N PHE A 127 -0.13 -24.23 -24.72
CA PHE A 127 -1.37 -24.33 -23.93
C PHE A 127 -2.05 -22.97 -23.82
N ILE A 128 -1.30 -21.91 -23.55
CA ILE A 128 -1.78 -20.53 -23.49
C ILE A 128 -2.37 -20.11 -24.83
N GLU A 129 -1.70 -20.39 -25.94
CA GLU A 129 -2.18 -20.06 -27.28
C GLU A 129 -3.45 -20.81 -27.69
N GLU A 130 -3.56 -22.09 -27.35
CA GLU A 130 -4.67 -22.94 -27.79
C GLU A 130 -5.89 -22.86 -26.87
N ILE A 131 -5.71 -22.73 -25.55
CA ILE A 131 -6.76 -23.02 -24.57
C ILE A 131 -7.33 -21.78 -23.92
N LEU A 132 -6.57 -20.69 -23.75
CA LEU A 132 -7.15 -19.44 -23.24
C LEU A 132 -8.28 -18.93 -24.13
N VAL A 133 -8.24 -19.22 -25.43
CA VAL A 133 -9.30 -18.88 -26.40
C VAL A 133 -10.55 -19.76 -26.22
N GLN A 134 -10.40 -20.98 -25.72
CA GLN A 134 -11.46 -21.99 -25.74
C GLN A 134 -12.15 -22.22 -24.40
N ASP A 135 -11.47 -21.97 -23.27
CA ASP A 135 -12.01 -22.28 -21.94
C ASP A 135 -11.50 -21.31 -20.87
N THR A 136 -12.44 -20.75 -20.12
CA THR A 136 -12.21 -19.72 -19.10
C THR A 136 -11.97 -20.30 -17.70
N ALA A 137 -12.01 -21.62 -17.55
CA ALA A 137 -12.02 -22.26 -16.25
C ALA A 137 -10.61 -22.51 -15.64
N PHE A 138 -9.54 -22.38 -16.43
CA PHE A 138 -8.16 -22.71 -16.02
C PHE A 138 -7.13 -21.59 -15.85
N PRO A 139 -7.46 -20.30 -15.97
CA PRO A 139 -6.41 -19.28 -16.06
C PRO A 139 -5.47 -19.25 -14.85
N HIS A 140 -6.02 -19.40 -13.64
CA HIS A 140 -5.24 -19.38 -12.41
C HIS A 140 -4.15 -20.47 -12.36
N ILE A 141 -4.41 -21.69 -12.82
CA ILE A 141 -3.40 -22.77 -12.85
C ILE A 141 -2.32 -22.49 -13.91
N LEU A 142 -2.74 -21.98 -15.07
CA LEU A 142 -1.81 -21.64 -16.16
C LEU A 142 -0.87 -20.49 -15.80
N ILE A 143 -1.29 -19.62 -14.90
CA ILE A 143 -0.46 -18.54 -14.34
C ILE A 143 0.40 -19.03 -13.18
N ALA A 144 -0.17 -19.85 -12.31
CA ALA A 144 0.50 -20.28 -11.09
C ALA A 144 1.73 -21.14 -11.40
N ILE A 145 1.66 -22.06 -12.39
CA ILE A 145 2.77 -22.97 -12.67
C ILE A 145 4.06 -22.23 -13.13
N PRO A 146 4.04 -21.29 -14.09
CA PRO A 146 5.22 -20.51 -14.45
C PRO A 146 5.74 -19.70 -13.26
N SER A 147 4.84 -19.11 -12.47
CA SER A 147 5.19 -18.34 -11.28
C SER A 147 5.90 -19.19 -10.22
N GLU A 148 5.38 -20.35 -9.88
CA GLU A 148 6.00 -21.26 -8.91
C GLU A 148 7.31 -21.85 -9.44
N LEU A 149 7.38 -22.17 -10.74
CA LEU A 149 8.63 -22.61 -11.36
C LEU A 149 9.71 -21.53 -11.27
N LEU A 150 9.33 -20.26 -11.43
CA LEU A 150 10.25 -19.12 -11.25
C LEU A 150 10.73 -19.01 -9.81
N ARG A 151 9.84 -19.19 -8.82
CA ARG A 151 10.19 -19.14 -7.40
C ARG A 151 11.15 -20.27 -6.99
N VAL A 152 10.94 -21.48 -7.50
CA VAL A 152 11.88 -22.60 -7.32
C VAL A 152 13.24 -22.24 -7.93
N GLU A 153 13.27 -21.69 -9.15
CA GLU A 153 14.52 -21.28 -9.80
C GLU A 153 15.26 -20.20 -9.01
N GLN A 154 14.53 -19.19 -8.49
CA GLN A 154 15.07 -18.13 -7.65
C GLN A 154 15.67 -18.65 -6.33
N HIS A 155 15.00 -19.60 -5.67
CA HIS A 155 15.53 -20.24 -4.46
C HIS A 155 16.81 -21.03 -4.72
N THR A 156 16.86 -21.71 -5.86
CA THR A 156 17.99 -22.55 -6.26
C THR A 156 19.23 -21.72 -6.58
N ASN A 157 19.01 -20.60 -7.27
CA ASN A 157 20.05 -19.75 -7.80
C ASN A 157 20.26 -18.54 -6.90
N GLN A 158 20.76 -18.76 -5.68
CA GLN A 158 21.29 -17.67 -4.84
C GLN A 158 22.45 -16.97 -5.59
N ALA A 159 22.09 -15.94 -6.37
CA ALA A 159 22.94 -14.93 -7.00
C ALA A 159 23.99 -15.36 -8.05
N PRO A 160 23.67 -16.11 -9.13
CA PRO A 160 24.46 -15.99 -10.35
C PRO A 160 24.16 -14.64 -11.02
N LYS A 161 25.22 -13.85 -11.31
CA LYS A 161 25.14 -12.59 -12.07
C LYS A 161 24.52 -12.73 -13.47
N ARG A 162 24.24 -13.94 -13.95
CA ARG A 162 23.67 -14.21 -15.27
C ARG A 162 22.35 -14.95 -15.13
N ARG A 163 21.35 -14.43 -15.85
CA ARG A 163 20.06 -15.06 -16.03
C ARG A 163 20.19 -16.43 -16.70
N SER A 164 19.59 -17.45 -16.09
CA SER A 164 19.48 -18.77 -16.69
C SER A 164 18.59 -18.71 -17.95
N LEU A 165 18.83 -19.61 -18.92
CA LEU A 165 17.97 -19.70 -20.10
C LEU A 165 16.53 -20.01 -19.68
N LEU A 166 16.35 -20.85 -18.66
CA LEU A 166 15.05 -21.20 -18.10
C LEU A 166 14.31 -19.99 -17.53
N CYS A 167 14.98 -19.17 -16.70
CA CYS A 167 14.39 -17.92 -16.18
C CYS A 167 13.94 -16.99 -17.31
N THR A 168 14.74 -16.86 -18.37
CA THR A 168 14.35 -16.11 -19.58
C THR A 168 13.09 -16.68 -20.23
N SER A 169 13.02 -18.00 -20.40
CA SER A 169 11.86 -18.66 -21.00
C SER A 169 10.60 -18.48 -20.15
N ILE A 170 10.71 -18.57 -18.82
CA ILE A 170 9.57 -18.36 -17.91
C ILE A 170 9.09 -16.91 -17.95
N ASN A 171 10.01 -15.94 -17.94
CA ASN A 171 9.67 -14.53 -18.05
C ASN A 171 8.95 -14.23 -19.36
N ASN A 172 9.43 -14.77 -20.48
CA ASN A 172 8.78 -14.63 -21.79
C ASN A 172 7.38 -15.27 -21.81
N LEU A 173 7.19 -16.39 -21.11
CA LEU A 173 5.89 -17.04 -20.99
C LEU A 173 4.88 -16.18 -20.23
N ILE A 174 5.31 -15.56 -19.11
CA ILE A 174 4.47 -14.67 -18.32
C ILE A 174 4.15 -13.38 -19.10
N LEU A 175 5.09 -12.86 -19.88
CA LEU A 175 4.86 -11.73 -20.78
C LEU A 175 3.87 -12.07 -21.89
N LEU A 176 4.01 -13.23 -22.53
CA LEU A 176 3.07 -13.73 -23.53
C LEU A 176 1.66 -13.85 -22.93
N LEU A 177 1.56 -14.34 -21.70
CA LEU A 177 0.30 -14.45 -20.98
C LEU A 177 -0.32 -13.08 -20.72
N GLY A 178 0.47 -12.12 -20.23
CA GLY A 178 0.04 -10.72 -20.11
C GLY A 178 -0.50 -10.21 -21.44
N HIS A 179 0.30 -10.25 -22.49
CA HIS A 179 -0.09 -9.82 -23.83
C HIS A 179 -1.43 -10.42 -24.30
N ARG A 180 -1.65 -11.72 -24.08
CA ARG A 180 -2.93 -12.37 -24.47
C ARG A 180 -4.10 -11.90 -23.63
N LEU A 181 -3.92 -11.72 -22.33
CA LEU A 181 -4.96 -11.26 -21.43
C LEU A 181 -5.36 -9.80 -21.69
N TYR A 182 -4.42 -8.97 -22.14
CA TYR A 182 -4.66 -7.55 -22.40
C TYR A 182 -5.16 -7.26 -23.82
N ASP A 183 -4.72 -8.00 -24.82
CA ASP A 183 -5.15 -7.76 -26.21
C ASP A 183 -6.52 -8.37 -26.53
N ASP A 184 -6.96 -9.39 -25.80
CA ASP A 184 -8.22 -10.08 -26.04
C ASP A 184 -9.26 -9.75 -24.95
N ALA A 185 -10.11 -8.76 -25.23
CA ALA A 185 -11.19 -8.33 -24.35
C ALA A 185 -12.16 -9.46 -23.97
N SER A 186 -12.28 -10.52 -24.80
CA SER A 186 -13.15 -11.65 -24.48
C SER A 186 -12.54 -12.53 -23.39
N ILE A 187 -11.24 -12.82 -23.50
CA ILE A 187 -10.49 -13.56 -22.49
C ILE A 187 -10.45 -12.74 -21.21
N GLN A 188 -10.12 -11.45 -21.31
CA GLN A 188 -10.11 -10.52 -20.19
C GLN A 188 -11.44 -10.58 -19.43
N LYS A 189 -12.58 -10.34 -20.07
CA LYS A 189 -13.89 -10.26 -19.41
C LYS A 189 -14.23 -11.50 -18.57
N ASP A 190 -13.90 -12.69 -19.05
CA ASP A 190 -14.19 -13.92 -18.33
C ASP A 190 -13.13 -14.28 -17.30
N PHE A 191 -11.86 -14.05 -17.62
CA PHE A 191 -10.74 -14.16 -16.70
C PHE A 191 -10.94 -13.26 -15.47
N MET A 192 -11.38 -12.02 -15.71
CA MET A 192 -11.48 -10.96 -14.70
C MET A 192 -12.48 -11.25 -13.58
N LYS A 193 -13.39 -12.23 -13.77
CA LYS A 193 -14.38 -12.63 -12.77
C LYS A 193 -13.77 -13.43 -11.61
N ASN A 194 -12.54 -13.92 -11.74
CA ASN A 194 -11.91 -14.79 -10.75
C ASN A 194 -10.81 -14.03 -9.98
N ILE A 195 -11.10 -13.59 -8.75
CA ILE A 195 -10.13 -12.93 -7.86
C ILE A 195 -8.85 -13.76 -7.65
N ARG A 196 -8.95 -15.09 -7.61
CA ARG A 196 -7.75 -15.92 -7.47
C ARG A 196 -6.86 -15.78 -8.69
N ALA A 197 -7.43 -15.76 -9.90
CA ALA A 197 -6.64 -15.57 -11.12
C ALA A 197 -5.94 -14.20 -11.12
N TRP A 198 -6.57 -13.16 -10.54
CA TRP A 198 -5.90 -11.87 -10.28
C TRP A 198 -4.69 -12.03 -9.39
N ASN A 199 -4.87 -12.60 -8.18
CA ASN A 199 -3.79 -12.78 -7.22
C ASN A 199 -2.61 -13.55 -7.83
N GLU A 200 -2.87 -14.64 -8.53
CA GLU A 200 -1.82 -15.45 -9.18
C GLU A 200 -1.09 -14.65 -10.28
N LEU A 201 -1.82 -13.87 -11.08
CA LEU A 201 -1.22 -13.06 -12.16
C LEU A 201 -0.37 -11.93 -11.59
N GLY A 202 -0.87 -11.26 -10.57
CA GLY A 202 -0.13 -10.23 -9.87
C GLY A 202 1.14 -10.80 -9.23
N ALA A 203 1.03 -11.95 -8.55
CA ALA A 203 2.18 -12.64 -7.97
C ALA A 203 3.20 -13.05 -9.05
N ALA A 204 2.74 -13.52 -10.22
CA ALA A 204 3.61 -13.84 -11.34
C ALA A 204 4.37 -12.60 -11.83
N PHE A 205 3.70 -11.45 -11.99
CA PHE A 205 4.37 -10.20 -12.36
C PHE A 205 5.40 -9.74 -11.32
N VAL A 206 5.07 -9.83 -10.03
CA VAL A 206 6.03 -9.54 -8.94
C VAL A 206 7.26 -10.43 -9.05
N ASN A 207 7.06 -11.74 -9.23
CA ASN A 207 8.17 -12.69 -9.30
C ASN A 207 9.07 -12.39 -10.49
N VAL A 208 8.49 -12.11 -11.67
CA VAL A 208 9.26 -11.69 -12.85
C VAL A 208 10.02 -10.41 -12.54
N ALA A 209 9.36 -9.38 -12.01
CA ALA A 209 10.01 -8.11 -11.75
C ALA A 209 11.16 -8.22 -10.73
N ASN A 210 11.00 -9.03 -9.68
CA ASN A 210 12.08 -9.36 -8.74
C ASN A 210 13.28 -9.99 -9.45
N THR A 211 13.09 -10.86 -10.46
CA THR A 211 14.25 -11.41 -11.22
C THR A 211 15.06 -10.37 -11.98
N TYR A 212 14.45 -9.24 -12.35
CA TYR A 212 15.15 -8.12 -12.97
C TYR A 212 15.82 -7.25 -11.91
N THR A 213 15.08 -6.90 -10.85
CA THR A 213 15.60 -6.07 -9.74
C THR A 213 16.80 -6.71 -9.05
N ASP A 214 16.72 -8.00 -8.70
CA ASP A 214 17.80 -8.74 -8.03
C ASP A 214 19.08 -8.83 -8.87
N ARG A 215 18.97 -8.60 -10.19
CA ARG A 215 20.08 -8.62 -11.15
C ARG A 215 20.50 -7.23 -11.62
N GLU A 216 19.90 -6.17 -11.07
CA GLU A 216 20.09 -4.79 -11.51
C GLU A 216 19.82 -4.61 -13.02
N GLU A 217 18.90 -5.42 -13.57
CA GLU A 217 18.52 -5.38 -14.98
C GLU A 217 17.31 -4.47 -15.21
N ARG A 218 17.24 -3.86 -16.40
CA ARG A 218 16.12 -2.99 -16.79
C ARG A 218 14.84 -3.82 -16.94
N LEU A 219 13.76 -3.44 -16.26
CA LEU A 219 12.45 -4.07 -16.43
C LEU A 219 11.94 -3.83 -17.87
N PRO A 220 11.40 -4.84 -18.58
CA PRO A 220 10.80 -4.63 -19.89
C PRO A 220 9.61 -3.68 -19.79
N SER A 221 9.50 -2.72 -20.71
CA SER A 221 8.41 -1.74 -20.74
C SER A 221 7.04 -2.41 -20.81
N GLU A 222 6.94 -3.54 -21.49
CA GLU A 222 5.74 -4.35 -21.63
C GLU A 222 5.29 -4.90 -20.28
N LEU A 223 6.24 -5.37 -19.45
CA LEU A 223 5.93 -5.84 -18.11
C LEU A 223 5.39 -4.70 -17.24
N THR A 224 6.05 -3.54 -17.30
CA THR A 224 5.61 -2.34 -16.58
C THR A 224 4.20 -1.94 -16.99
N LEU A 225 3.91 -1.95 -18.30
CA LEU A 225 2.59 -1.65 -18.86
C LEU A 225 1.54 -2.64 -18.33
N TYR A 226 1.81 -3.95 -18.45
CA TYR A 226 0.90 -5.00 -18.00
C TYR A 226 0.68 -4.94 -16.49
N ALA A 227 1.71 -4.66 -15.69
CA ALA A 227 1.60 -4.50 -14.25
C ALA A 227 0.75 -3.29 -13.85
N LEU A 228 0.88 -2.15 -14.53
CA LEU A 228 0.06 -0.97 -14.28
C LEU A 228 -1.40 -1.19 -14.68
N ASP A 229 -1.63 -1.81 -15.83
CA ASP A 229 -2.99 -2.11 -16.28
C ASP A 229 -3.65 -3.18 -15.41
N TRP A 230 -2.88 -4.18 -14.96
CA TRP A 230 -3.30 -5.14 -13.93
C TRP A 230 -3.76 -4.42 -12.67
N TRP A 231 -2.94 -3.51 -12.14
CA TRP A 231 -3.26 -2.80 -10.91
C TRP A 231 -4.57 -2.01 -11.06
N TYR A 232 -4.71 -1.31 -12.18
CA TYR A 232 -5.88 -0.48 -12.45
C TYR A 232 -7.17 -1.32 -12.49
N GLN A 233 -7.15 -2.42 -13.26
CA GLN A 233 -8.35 -3.21 -13.53
C GLN A 233 -8.70 -4.22 -12.42
N SER A 234 -7.72 -4.61 -11.62
CA SER A 234 -7.91 -5.63 -10.59
C SER A 234 -9.01 -5.27 -9.57
N PRO A 235 -9.81 -6.25 -9.10
CA PRO A 235 -10.81 -6.04 -8.06
C PRO A 235 -10.21 -5.54 -6.73
N VAL A 236 -10.91 -4.70 -5.97
CA VAL A 236 -10.40 -4.12 -4.69
C VAL A 236 -10.07 -5.20 -3.63
N ASP A 237 -10.65 -6.39 -3.75
CA ASP A 237 -10.51 -7.52 -2.83
C ASP A 237 -9.34 -8.47 -3.15
N VAL A 238 -8.57 -8.18 -4.20
CA VAL A 238 -7.28 -8.82 -4.45
C VAL A 238 -6.32 -8.55 -3.29
N GLU A 239 -5.40 -9.48 -3.06
CA GLU A 239 -4.53 -9.45 -1.89
C GLU A 239 -3.66 -8.19 -1.86
N THR A 240 -3.76 -7.47 -0.74
CA THR A 240 -3.08 -6.20 -0.49
C THR A 240 -1.56 -6.28 -0.65
N SER A 241 -0.97 -7.42 -0.28
CA SER A 241 0.46 -7.68 -0.40
C SER A 241 0.93 -7.73 -1.86
N VAL A 242 0.11 -8.28 -2.76
CA VAL A 242 0.41 -8.42 -4.19
C VAL A 242 0.46 -7.03 -4.83
N TYR A 243 -0.49 -6.17 -4.49
CA TYR A 243 -0.51 -4.77 -4.93
C TYR A 243 0.77 -4.04 -4.59
N ALA A 244 1.06 -3.99 -3.29
CA ALA A 244 2.20 -3.28 -2.74
C ALA A 244 3.50 -3.68 -3.46
N ARG A 245 3.67 -4.98 -3.74
CA ARG A 245 4.86 -5.51 -4.41
C ARG A 245 4.91 -5.21 -5.90
N ILE A 246 3.78 -5.26 -6.62
CA ILE A 246 3.75 -4.88 -8.04
C ILE A 246 4.14 -3.42 -8.18
N PHE A 247 3.60 -2.55 -7.32
CA PHE A 247 3.98 -1.15 -7.28
C PHE A 247 5.48 -1.00 -7.06
N LEU A 248 6.04 -1.61 -6.02
CA LEU A 248 7.47 -1.52 -5.75
C LEU A 248 8.30 -1.93 -6.96
N ALA A 249 8.02 -3.10 -7.52
CA ALA A 249 8.85 -3.66 -8.58
C ALA A 249 8.73 -2.89 -9.90
N THR A 250 7.55 -2.36 -10.20
CA THR A 250 7.29 -1.52 -11.39
C THR A 250 7.96 -0.16 -11.25
N PHE A 251 7.81 0.48 -10.09
CA PHE A 251 8.18 1.87 -9.89
C PHE A 251 9.63 2.09 -9.45
N ASP A 252 10.25 1.15 -8.75
CA ASP A 252 11.70 1.20 -8.47
C ASP A 252 12.49 1.26 -9.77
N HIS A 253 11.99 0.55 -10.79
CA HIS A 253 12.56 0.64 -12.11
C HIS A 253 12.37 2.04 -12.72
N MET A 254 11.17 2.61 -12.63
CA MET A 254 10.87 3.92 -13.21
C MET A 254 11.64 5.07 -12.56
N ILE A 255 11.89 5.01 -11.24
CA ILE A 255 12.68 6.03 -10.53
C ILE A 255 14.12 6.11 -11.07
N SER A 256 14.66 5.01 -11.62
CA SER A 256 15.98 5.02 -12.27
C SER A 256 16.00 5.73 -13.63
N ILE A 257 14.82 5.98 -14.22
CA ILE A 257 14.64 6.64 -15.51
C ILE A 257 14.47 8.15 -15.27
N ASN A 258 14.79 8.98 -16.28
CA ASN A 258 14.48 10.42 -16.24
C ASN A 258 12.99 10.65 -15.92
N ILE A 259 12.71 11.64 -15.07
CA ILE A 259 11.37 12.10 -14.69
C ILE A 259 10.48 12.38 -15.92
N GLU A 260 11.04 12.97 -16.98
CA GLU A 260 10.29 13.29 -18.21
C GLU A 260 9.80 12.02 -18.92
N ASP A 261 10.65 11.00 -19.02
CA ASP A 261 10.31 9.73 -19.64
C ASP A 261 9.30 8.94 -18.80
N THR A 262 9.47 8.96 -17.47
CA THR A 262 8.51 8.38 -16.51
C THR A 262 7.13 9.02 -16.67
N ASN A 263 7.06 10.35 -16.71
CA ASN A 263 5.81 11.08 -16.88
C ASN A 263 5.13 10.76 -18.19
N LYS A 264 5.91 10.77 -19.29
CA LYS A 264 5.38 10.41 -20.61
C LYS A 264 4.86 8.98 -20.63
N PHE A 265 5.61 8.03 -20.05
CA PHE A 265 5.19 6.64 -20.00
C PHE A 265 3.89 6.46 -19.21
N LEU A 266 3.76 7.08 -18.03
CA LEU A 266 2.52 7.03 -17.24
C LEU A 266 1.34 7.67 -17.97
N HIS A 267 1.60 8.78 -18.65
CA HIS A 267 0.58 9.44 -19.45
C HIS A 267 0.09 8.51 -20.57
N ASP A 268 1.00 8.01 -21.40
CA ASP A 268 0.68 7.18 -22.56
C ASP A 268 0.04 5.84 -22.13
N SER A 269 0.54 5.21 -21.07
CA SER A 269 0.18 3.85 -20.68
C SER A 269 -1.05 3.74 -19.77
N LEU A 270 -1.33 4.77 -18.97
CA LEU A 270 -2.30 4.69 -17.89
C LEU A 270 -3.32 5.83 -17.98
N VAL A 271 -2.86 7.08 -17.98
CA VAL A 271 -3.76 8.25 -17.92
C VAL A 271 -4.52 8.45 -19.22
N SER A 272 -3.88 8.26 -20.38
CA SER A 272 -4.53 8.41 -21.69
C SER A 272 -5.58 7.32 -21.95
N VAL A 273 -5.39 6.13 -21.36
CA VAL A 273 -6.25 4.96 -21.52
C VAL A 273 -7.46 5.03 -20.57
N HIS A 274 -7.21 5.32 -19.29
CA HIS A 274 -8.23 5.19 -18.24
C HIS A 274 -8.79 6.54 -17.75
N GLY A 275 -8.09 7.63 -18.02
CA GLY A 275 -8.41 8.96 -17.51
C GLY A 275 -7.89 9.21 -16.10
N ALA A 276 -7.41 10.43 -15.85
CA ALA A 276 -6.79 10.81 -14.58
C ALA A 276 -7.72 10.59 -13.38
N GLY A 277 -8.97 11.07 -13.45
CA GLY A 277 -9.95 10.87 -12.38
C GLY A 277 -10.22 9.42 -12.01
N GLN A 278 -10.28 8.49 -12.98
CA GLN A 278 -10.52 7.07 -12.67
C GLN A 278 -9.28 6.43 -12.02
N VAL A 279 -8.09 6.78 -12.50
CA VAL A 279 -6.82 6.34 -11.90
C VAL A 279 -6.69 6.85 -10.46
N LEU A 280 -7.07 8.10 -10.20
CA LEU A 280 -7.10 8.65 -8.85
C LEU A 280 -8.13 7.98 -7.96
N ALA A 281 -9.36 7.77 -8.44
CA ALA A 281 -10.39 7.04 -7.70
C ALA A 281 -9.92 5.64 -7.31
N ARG A 282 -9.21 4.95 -8.21
CA ARG A 282 -8.58 3.65 -7.94
C ARG A 282 -7.51 3.74 -6.86
N MET A 283 -6.64 4.75 -6.93
CA MET A 283 -5.62 5.04 -5.92
C MET A 283 -6.25 5.31 -4.55
N CYS A 284 -7.30 6.13 -4.47
CA CYS A 284 -8.05 6.42 -3.25
C CYS A 284 -8.65 5.15 -2.65
N ALA A 285 -9.34 4.33 -3.46
CA ALA A 285 -9.94 3.08 -3.01
C ALA A 285 -8.92 2.12 -2.38
N GLN A 286 -7.69 2.11 -2.92
CA GLN A 286 -6.60 1.34 -2.33
C GLN A 286 -6.15 1.96 -1.02
N LEU A 287 -5.87 3.27 -0.99
CA LEU A 287 -5.47 4.00 0.20
C LEU A 287 -6.50 3.95 1.33
N ASP A 288 -7.78 3.74 1.03
CA ASP A 288 -8.85 3.62 2.02
C ASP A 288 -8.98 2.20 2.59
N ASN A 289 -8.19 1.24 2.10
CA ASN A 289 -8.16 -0.12 2.65
C ASN A 289 -7.51 -0.12 4.05
N ASN A 290 -8.30 -0.47 5.07
CA ASN A 290 -7.86 -0.53 6.47
C ASN A 290 -6.83 -1.65 6.75
N ALA A 291 -6.68 -2.63 5.86
CA ALA A 291 -5.66 -3.67 5.99
C ALA A 291 -4.25 -3.17 5.63
N LEU A 292 -4.13 -2.08 4.86
CA LEU A 292 -2.85 -1.49 4.50
C LEU A 292 -2.22 -0.78 5.69
N LEU A 293 -1.18 -1.39 6.24
CA LEU A 293 -0.34 -0.82 7.28
C LEU A 293 1.13 -1.16 7.02
N ASN A 294 2.02 -0.50 7.73
CA ASN A 294 3.43 -0.79 7.83
C ASN A 294 4.12 -0.81 6.45
N ALA A 295 4.90 -1.85 6.17
CA ALA A 295 5.65 -1.99 4.92
C ALA A 295 4.73 -1.93 3.70
N GLU A 296 3.56 -2.56 3.72
CA GLU A 296 2.65 -2.55 2.57
C GLU A 296 2.14 -1.14 2.27
N LEU A 297 1.77 -0.39 3.31
CA LEU A 297 1.37 1.01 3.14
C LEU A 297 2.52 1.87 2.60
N ALA A 298 3.76 1.66 3.07
CA ALA A 298 4.92 2.37 2.56
C ALA A 298 5.12 2.11 1.05
N LEU A 299 4.97 0.86 0.62
CA LEU A 299 5.05 0.49 -0.80
C LEU A 299 3.95 1.15 -1.63
N VAL A 300 2.73 1.21 -1.11
CA VAL A 300 1.61 1.91 -1.77
C VAL A 300 1.91 3.40 -1.89
N PHE A 301 2.40 4.04 -0.82
CA PHE A 301 2.80 5.45 -0.87
C PHE A 301 3.93 5.70 -1.87
N LYS A 302 4.94 4.82 -1.93
CA LYS A 302 6.00 4.91 -2.94
C LYS A 302 5.42 4.87 -4.35
N GLY A 303 4.50 3.95 -4.60
CA GLY A 303 3.72 3.90 -5.83
C GLY A 303 2.95 5.17 -6.17
N CYS A 304 2.20 5.69 -5.20
CA CYS A 304 1.45 6.94 -5.33
C CYS A 304 2.38 8.12 -5.64
N SER A 305 3.60 8.14 -5.08
CA SER A 305 4.58 9.20 -5.33
C SER A 305 5.00 9.27 -6.78
N VAL A 306 5.12 8.12 -7.45
CA VAL A 306 5.48 8.07 -8.87
C VAL A 306 4.28 8.36 -9.76
N LEU A 307 3.09 7.86 -9.42
CA LEU A 307 1.86 8.24 -10.13
C LEU A 307 1.66 9.75 -10.15
N LEU A 308 1.87 10.41 -9.00
CA LEU A 308 1.74 11.86 -8.86
C LEU A 308 2.88 12.66 -9.51
N MET A 309 3.87 12.00 -10.12
CA MET A 309 4.81 12.67 -11.02
C MET A 309 4.13 13.07 -12.33
N GLU A 310 3.10 12.34 -12.77
CA GLU A 310 2.32 12.70 -13.96
C GLU A 310 1.46 13.95 -13.69
N SER A 311 1.51 14.92 -14.61
CA SER A 311 0.94 16.24 -14.38
C SER A 311 -0.58 16.26 -14.24
N SER A 312 -1.29 15.44 -15.01
CA SER A 312 -2.77 15.40 -15.03
C SER A 312 -3.30 14.82 -13.73
N LEU A 313 -2.73 13.69 -13.28
CA LEU A 313 -3.04 13.09 -11.98
C LEU A 313 -2.79 14.07 -10.84
N ARG A 314 -1.67 14.78 -10.86
CA ARG A 314 -1.36 15.79 -9.82
C ARG A 314 -2.37 16.93 -9.78
N GLN A 315 -2.84 17.39 -10.95
CA GLN A 315 -3.83 18.47 -11.05
C GLN A 315 -5.21 18.04 -10.55
N GLU A 316 -5.60 16.79 -10.81
CA GLU A 316 -6.91 16.25 -10.43
C GLU A 316 -6.94 15.65 -9.01
N ALA A 317 -5.79 15.30 -8.42
CA ALA A 317 -5.69 14.64 -7.11
C ALA A 317 -6.51 15.32 -6.01
N MET A 318 -6.57 16.66 -6.01
CA MET A 318 -7.37 17.42 -5.05
C MET A 318 -8.87 17.29 -5.29
N ALA A 319 -9.31 17.32 -6.55
CA ALA A 319 -10.72 17.23 -6.89
C ALA A 319 -11.30 15.84 -6.56
N GLU A 320 -10.46 14.82 -6.66
CA GLU A 320 -10.82 13.41 -6.44
C GLU A 320 -10.59 12.92 -4.99
N GLY A 321 -10.22 13.80 -4.06
CA GLY A 321 -10.05 13.45 -2.65
C GLY A 321 -8.81 12.58 -2.35
N ALA A 322 -7.85 12.50 -3.26
CA ALA A 322 -6.65 11.66 -3.09
C ALA A 322 -5.82 12.03 -1.86
N TRP A 323 -5.77 13.33 -1.54
CA TRP A 323 -5.08 13.79 -0.34
C TRP A 323 -5.78 13.34 0.95
N ASP A 324 -7.11 13.37 0.97
CA ASP A 324 -7.88 12.91 2.14
C ASP A 324 -7.63 11.41 2.39
N SER A 325 -7.60 10.59 1.33
CA SER A 325 -7.25 9.17 1.44
C SER A 325 -5.80 8.94 1.87
N LEU A 326 -4.83 9.70 1.33
CA LEU A 326 -3.42 9.63 1.72
C LEU A 326 -3.22 9.94 3.22
N PHE A 327 -3.79 11.05 3.69
CA PHE A 327 -3.69 11.44 5.09
C PHE A 327 -4.48 10.52 5.99
N SER A 328 -5.66 10.05 5.57
CA SER A 328 -6.41 9.03 6.32
C SER A 328 -5.58 7.75 6.49
N ALA A 329 -4.92 7.28 5.44
CA ALA A 329 -4.03 6.12 5.51
C ALA A 329 -2.83 6.35 6.45
N TRP A 330 -2.25 7.54 6.40
CA TRP A 330 -1.18 7.92 7.31
C TRP A 330 -1.64 8.02 8.77
N TYR A 331 -2.78 8.64 9.06
CA TYR A 331 -3.32 8.69 10.43
C TYR A 331 -3.63 7.28 10.95
N ARG A 332 -4.18 6.38 10.11
CA ARG A 332 -4.34 4.96 10.50
C ARG A 332 -3.01 4.30 10.84
N GLN A 333 -1.93 4.61 10.11
CA GLN A 333 -0.59 4.15 10.48
C GLN A 333 -0.14 4.75 11.81
N VAL A 334 -0.30 6.06 12.01
CA VAL A 334 0.06 6.77 13.24
C VAL A 334 -0.63 6.17 14.46
N ASP A 335 -1.90 5.81 14.31
CA ASP A 335 -2.73 5.20 15.35
C ASP A 335 -2.45 3.71 15.55
N SER A 336 -1.72 3.07 14.62
CA SER A 336 -1.30 1.69 14.78
C SER A 336 -0.24 1.57 15.87
N GLU A 337 -0.32 0.53 16.71
CA GLU A 337 0.66 0.31 17.79
C GLU A 337 2.07 -0.06 17.26
N ASN A 338 2.23 -0.26 15.95
CA ASN A 338 3.45 -0.78 15.35
C ASN A 338 4.43 0.31 14.89
N ARG A 339 5.26 0.78 15.81
CA ARG A 339 6.23 1.87 15.57
C ARG A 339 7.34 1.56 14.56
N ALA A 340 7.68 0.30 14.32
CA ALA A 340 8.91 -0.09 13.62
C ALA A 340 8.94 0.27 12.12
N LEU A 341 7.79 0.47 11.50
CA LEU A 341 7.67 0.71 10.05
C LEU A 341 7.04 2.08 9.72
N HIS A 342 6.90 2.98 10.71
CA HIS A 342 6.46 4.37 10.46
C HIS A 342 7.47 5.18 9.64
N HIS A 343 8.76 4.85 9.73
CA HIS A 343 9.81 5.60 9.02
C HIS A 343 9.61 5.54 7.50
N ASP A 344 9.39 4.35 6.95
CA ASP A 344 9.24 4.16 5.50
C ASP A 344 7.96 4.80 4.98
N VAL A 345 6.85 4.64 5.72
CA VAL A 345 5.57 5.30 5.42
C VAL A 345 5.77 6.82 5.39
N TRP A 346 6.48 7.37 6.38
CA TRP A 346 6.77 8.79 6.42
C TRP A 346 7.65 9.24 5.25
N CYS A 347 8.75 8.53 4.95
CA CYS A 347 9.64 8.89 3.85
C CYS A 347 8.88 8.91 2.52
N CYS A 348 8.04 7.90 2.28
CA CYS A 348 7.24 7.83 1.06
C CYS A 348 6.19 8.95 1.00
N LEU A 349 5.49 9.26 2.11
CA LEU A 349 4.54 10.39 2.13
C LEU A 349 5.26 11.74 1.99
N SER A 350 6.44 11.91 2.59
CA SER A 350 7.25 13.11 2.42
C SER A 350 7.67 13.28 0.96
N LEU A 351 8.00 12.19 0.26
CA LEU A 351 8.29 12.22 -1.16
C LEU A 351 7.07 12.64 -1.97
N ILE A 352 5.88 12.09 -1.68
CA ILE A 352 4.62 12.52 -2.31
C ILE A 352 4.41 14.03 -2.11
N LEU A 353 4.53 14.51 -0.87
CA LEU A 353 4.32 15.91 -0.54
C LEU A 353 5.35 16.81 -1.23
N HIS A 354 6.61 16.39 -1.29
CA HIS A 354 7.66 17.13 -1.97
C HIS A 354 7.41 17.20 -3.48
N THR A 355 7.18 16.06 -4.14
CA THR A 355 6.94 15.97 -5.59
C THR A 355 5.67 16.73 -5.99
N SER A 356 4.60 16.64 -5.21
CA SER A 356 3.38 17.38 -5.52
C SER A 356 3.54 18.88 -5.31
N SER A 357 4.16 19.29 -4.21
CA SER A 357 4.31 20.71 -3.85
C SER A 357 5.33 21.44 -4.73
N PHE A 358 6.49 20.83 -4.97
CA PHE A 358 7.56 21.43 -5.76
C PHE A 358 7.13 21.71 -7.20
N HIS A 359 6.45 20.76 -7.84
CA HIS A 359 6.01 20.91 -9.22
C HIS A 359 4.84 21.90 -9.37
N LEU A 360 3.93 21.98 -8.40
CA LEU A 360 2.90 23.03 -8.39
C LEU A 360 3.56 24.42 -8.38
N HIS A 361 4.60 24.60 -7.56
CA HIS A 361 5.32 25.87 -7.48
C HIS A 361 6.09 26.21 -8.76
N LEU A 362 6.77 25.24 -9.38
CA LEU A 362 7.46 25.46 -10.66
C LEU A 362 6.49 25.79 -11.80
N PHE A 363 5.34 25.11 -11.84
CA PHE A 363 4.32 25.36 -12.87
C PHE A 363 3.83 26.81 -12.79
N GLU A 364 3.52 27.31 -11.59
CA GLU A 364 3.08 28.69 -11.39
C GLU A 364 4.15 29.74 -11.75
N GLN A 365 5.43 29.48 -11.47
CA GLN A 365 6.51 30.38 -11.88
C GLN A 365 6.70 30.41 -13.41
N SER A 366 6.56 29.27 -14.08
CA SER A 366 6.76 29.14 -15.52
C SER A 366 5.61 29.74 -16.35
N ALA A 367 4.39 29.74 -15.82
CA ALA A 367 3.21 30.18 -16.55
C ALA A 367 3.20 31.69 -16.86
N GLY A 368 4.11 32.49 -16.28
CA GLY A 368 4.27 33.93 -16.56
C GLY A 368 3.04 34.78 -16.25
N SER A 369 1.95 34.17 -15.79
CA SER A 369 0.76 34.84 -15.35
C SER A 369 1.08 35.45 -13.99
N GLY A 370 1.43 36.73 -13.96
CA GLY A 370 1.68 37.49 -12.72
C GLY A 370 0.49 37.59 -11.76
N ALA A 371 -0.53 36.72 -11.90
CA ALA A 371 -1.58 36.52 -10.92
C ALA A 371 -1.15 35.36 -9.99
N PRO A 372 -1.09 35.57 -8.66
CA PRO A 372 -0.91 34.47 -7.72
C PRO A 372 -1.96 33.41 -8.01
N GLY A 373 -1.54 32.14 -8.00
CA GLY A 373 -2.34 30.98 -8.40
C GLY A 373 -3.79 31.05 -7.90
N SER A 374 -4.70 30.46 -8.67
CA SER A 374 -6.12 30.38 -8.30
C SER A 374 -6.25 29.99 -6.82
N SER A 375 -7.19 30.58 -6.08
CA SER A 375 -7.42 30.28 -4.65
C SER A 375 -7.44 28.78 -4.32
N LYS A 376 -7.82 27.95 -5.30
CA LYS A 376 -7.80 26.49 -5.24
C LYS A 376 -6.39 25.90 -5.09
N THR A 377 -5.38 26.42 -5.79
CA THR A 377 -3.98 25.98 -5.65
C THR A 377 -3.39 26.33 -4.28
N LEU A 378 -3.77 27.50 -3.73
CA LEU A 378 -3.41 27.89 -2.37
C LEU A 378 -4.03 26.97 -1.31
N GLN A 379 -5.25 26.47 -1.53
CA GLN A 379 -5.89 25.51 -0.62
C GLN A 379 -5.16 24.15 -0.63
N THR A 380 -4.76 23.65 -1.80
CA THR A 380 -4.02 22.39 -1.93
C THR A 380 -2.67 22.44 -1.22
N ALA A 381 -1.97 23.58 -1.29
CA ALA A 381 -0.69 23.76 -0.61
C ALA A 381 -0.82 23.86 0.92
N PHE A 382 -2.02 24.03 1.47
CA PHE A 382 -2.24 24.31 2.90
C PHE A 382 -3.31 23.42 3.53
N MET A 383 -3.23 22.12 3.25
CA MET A 383 -3.98 21.12 3.99
C MET A 383 -3.47 21.08 5.45
N PRO A 384 -4.33 21.28 6.46
CA PRO A 384 -3.95 21.20 7.87
C PRO A 384 -3.11 19.95 8.22
N GLU A 385 -3.42 18.84 7.57
CA GLU A 385 -2.79 17.54 7.70
C GLU A 385 -1.30 17.57 7.33
N THR A 386 -0.87 18.48 6.43
CA THR A 386 0.56 18.67 6.11
C THR A 386 1.36 19.23 7.28
N TYR A 387 0.73 20.06 8.13
CA TYR A 387 1.37 20.57 9.34
C TYR A 387 1.46 19.51 10.40
N ASP A 388 0.41 18.74 10.57
CA ASP A 388 0.41 17.57 11.45
C ASP A 388 1.52 16.61 11.02
N PHE A 389 1.67 16.36 9.72
CA PHE A 389 2.74 15.53 9.17
C PHE A 389 4.14 16.08 9.47
N CYS A 390 4.37 17.37 9.24
CA CYS A 390 5.65 18.02 9.57
C CYS A 390 5.93 17.96 11.07
N ALA A 391 4.94 18.33 11.90
CA ALA A 391 5.06 18.33 13.35
C ALA A 391 5.32 16.93 13.90
N TYR A 392 4.63 15.92 13.37
CA TYR A 392 4.86 14.52 13.70
C TYR A 392 6.27 14.08 13.31
N GLY A 393 6.72 14.39 12.09
CA GLY A 393 8.09 14.13 11.64
C GLY A 393 9.13 14.74 12.59
N ILE A 394 8.90 15.99 13.00
CA ILE A 394 9.78 16.71 13.94
C ILE A 394 9.81 16.08 15.33
N THR A 395 8.65 15.72 15.86
CA THR A 395 8.51 15.31 17.27
C THR A 395 8.73 13.82 17.51
N HIS A 396 8.44 12.97 16.53
CA HIS A 396 8.44 11.51 16.73
C HIS A 396 9.55 10.79 15.96
N LEU A 397 9.91 11.27 14.76
CA LEU A 397 10.81 10.52 13.87
C LEU A 397 12.25 11.06 13.89
N MET A 398 12.46 12.36 14.08
CA MET A 398 13.81 12.94 14.25
C MET A 398 14.59 12.35 15.44
N MET A 399 13.89 11.75 16.40
CA MET A 399 14.47 11.22 17.63
C MET A 399 14.47 9.70 17.69
N ALA A 400 13.97 9.01 16.66
CA ALA A 400 14.11 7.57 16.52
C ALA A 400 15.52 7.27 16.00
N PRO A 401 16.41 6.59 16.77
CA PRO A 401 17.72 6.20 16.25
C PRO A 401 17.56 5.01 15.29
N PRO A 402 18.20 5.02 14.11
CA PRO A 402 18.84 6.13 13.41
C PRO A 402 17.95 6.67 12.29
N ALA A 403 17.37 7.86 12.46
CA ALA A 403 16.74 8.57 11.35
C ALA A 403 17.78 8.78 10.24
N SER A 404 17.43 8.42 9.00
CA SER A 404 18.33 8.54 7.85
C SER A 404 18.64 10.01 7.53
N PRO A 405 19.83 10.36 7.01
CA PRO A 405 20.12 11.72 6.55
C PRO A 405 19.11 12.23 5.50
N GLU A 406 18.61 11.32 4.66
CA GLU A 406 17.57 11.61 3.67
C GLU A 406 16.26 12.08 4.31
N PHE A 407 15.87 11.49 5.45
CA PHE A 407 14.71 11.93 6.21
C PHE A 407 14.84 13.40 6.66
N PHE A 408 15.99 13.78 7.23
CA PHE A 408 16.23 15.15 7.67
C PHE A 408 16.21 16.12 6.49
N GLU A 409 16.84 15.75 5.39
CA GLU A 409 16.87 16.56 4.18
C GLU A 409 15.45 16.80 3.62
N ASN A 410 14.62 15.76 3.56
CA ASN A 410 13.25 15.85 3.07
C ASN A 410 12.36 16.71 4.00
N LEU A 411 12.46 16.52 5.32
CA LEU A 411 11.75 17.34 6.29
C LEU A 411 12.16 18.81 6.20
N LEU A 412 13.45 19.08 6.11
CA LEU A 412 13.99 20.43 5.98
C LEU A 412 13.53 21.10 4.67
N LYS A 413 13.58 20.37 3.54
CA LYS A 413 13.07 20.84 2.24
C LYS A 413 11.59 21.19 2.35
N LEU A 414 10.78 20.35 3.00
CA LEU A 414 9.36 20.56 3.18
C LEU A 414 9.08 21.80 4.04
N CYS A 415 9.74 21.95 5.18
CA CYS A 415 9.61 23.14 6.03
C CYS A 415 10.07 24.42 5.31
N LYS A 416 11.19 24.38 4.57
CA LYS A 416 11.69 25.52 3.78
C LYS A 416 10.71 25.90 2.68
N TYR A 417 10.15 24.92 1.99
CA TYR A 417 9.13 25.13 0.98
C TYR A 417 7.92 25.85 1.55
N TYR A 418 7.33 25.35 2.64
CA TYR A 418 6.18 26.00 3.27
C TYR A 418 6.52 27.40 3.79
N THR A 419 7.75 27.62 4.25
CA THR A 419 8.22 28.95 4.65
C THR A 419 8.29 29.92 3.48
N LEU A 420 8.85 29.49 2.34
CA LEU A 420 8.92 30.30 1.12
C LEU A 420 7.53 30.61 0.57
N PHE A 421 6.64 29.62 0.60
CA PHE A 421 5.28 29.78 0.12
C PHE A 421 4.44 30.69 1.04
N ALA A 422 4.55 30.54 2.36
CA ALA A 422 3.92 31.46 3.32
C ALA A 422 4.41 32.91 3.14
N LYS A 423 5.67 33.11 2.71
CA LYS A 423 6.20 34.43 2.35
C LYS A 423 5.59 35.01 1.06
N SER A 424 5.28 34.16 0.08
CA SER A 424 4.73 34.60 -1.22
C SER A 424 3.24 34.90 -1.17
N LEU A 425 2.53 34.43 -0.14
CA LEU A 425 1.14 34.81 0.06
C LEU A 425 0.98 36.33 0.07
N PRO A 426 0.00 36.88 -0.67
CA PRO A 426 -0.32 38.30 -0.60
C PRO A 426 -0.53 38.66 0.86
N ARG A 427 0.37 39.50 1.40
CA ARG A 427 0.16 40.13 2.70
C ARG A 427 -0.96 41.14 2.51
N GLY A 428 -2.20 40.67 2.38
CA GLY A 428 -3.37 41.51 2.22
C GLY A 428 -3.30 42.56 3.31
N ASN A 429 -3.06 43.82 2.93
CA ASN A 429 -2.57 44.93 3.74
C ASN A 429 -2.81 44.77 5.26
N VAL A 430 -1.97 43.96 5.93
CA VAL A 430 -1.86 43.93 7.40
C VAL A 430 -0.99 45.11 7.84
N GLN A 431 -1.12 46.25 7.14
CA GLN A 431 -0.57 47.50 7.59
C GLN A 431 -1.41 47.96 8.78
N ARG A 432 -0.87 47.65 9.96
CA ARG A 432 -0.84 48.49 11.16
C ARG A 432 -1.76 49.72 11.06
N SER A 433 -3.06 49.54 11.24
CA SER A 433 -3.95 50.62 11.65
C SER A 433 -3.69 50.92 13.13
N GLY A 434 -2.48 51.42 13.42
CA GLY A 434 -2.19 52.17 14.65
C GLY A 434 -2.87 53.55 14.66
N SER A 435 -3.69 53.86 13.65
CA SER A 435 -4.51 55.06 13.62
C SER A 435 -5.80 54.79 14.39
N ARG A 436 -5.83 55.26 15.64
CA ARG A 436 -7.05 55.64 16.36
C ARG A 436 -7.82 56.65 15.51
N ARG A 437 -8.61 56.19 14.53
CA ARG A 437 -9.67 57.00 13.93
C ARG A 437 -10.94 56.19 13.87
N ASN A 438 -11.89 56.69 14.66
CA ASN A 438 -13.33 56.56 14.46
C ASN A 438 -13.67 56.48 12.97
N SER A 439 -14.14 55.32 12.52
CA SER A 439 -15.03 55.23 11.36
C SER A 439 -15.74 53.89 11.39
N ASN A 440 -17.03 53.97 11.73
CA ASN A 440 -18.01 52.95 11.40
C ASN A 440 -17.94 52.64 9.90
N HIS A 441 -18.15 51.37 9.54
CA HIS A 441 -18.24 50.84 8.18
C HIS A 441 -16.95 50.75 7.35
N VAL A 442 -16.19 49.67 7.55
CA VAL A 442 -15.56 48.94 6.43
C VAL A 442 -15.71 47.44 6.70
N ASN A 443 -16.76 46.84 6.14
CA ASN A 443 -16.93 45.39 6.06
C ASN A 443 -16.21 44.89 4.80
N GLY A 444 -15.33 43.90 4.96
CA GLY A 444 -14.94 43.02 3.83
C GLY A 444 -13.46 42.91 3.46
N GLN A 445 -12.49 43.21 4.34
CA GLN A 445 -11.09 42.89 4.08
C GLN A 445 -10.68 41.52 4.65
N SER A 446 -10.62 40.54 3.74
CA SER A 446 -9.74 39.35 3.66
C SER A 446 -9.32 38.65 4.96
N ARG A 447 -10.03 37.56 5.28
CA ARG A 447 -9.84 36.64 6.41
C ARG A 447 -8.76 35.56 6.19
N ASP A 448 -8.09 35.52 5.05
CA ASP A 448 -7.41 34.28 4.61
C ASP A 448 -6.15 33.92 5.44
N GLY A 449 -5.41 34.91 5.94
CA GLY A 449 -4.27 34.68 6.85
C GLY A 449 -4.66 33.99 8.17
N THR A 450 -5.96 34.02 8.54
CA THR A 450 -6.42 33.36 9.78
C THR A 450 -6.64 31.86 9.62
N ALA A 451 -6.94 31.37 8.42
CA ALA A 451 -7.20 29.95 8.21
C ALA A 451 -5.92 29.13 8.38
N LEU A 452 -4.85 29.59 7.74
CA LEU A 452 -3.51 28.99 7.83
C LEU A 452 -2.95 29.03 9.26
N ALA A 453 -3.01 30.20 9.91
CA ALA A 453 -2.59 30.34 11.30
C ALA A 453 -3.37 29.40 12.22
N LYS A 454 -4.69 29.25 11.99
CA LYS A 454 -5.57 28.37 12.77
C LYS A 454 -5.24 26.89 12.56
N ALA A 455 -4.89 26.47 11.35
CA ALA A 455 -4.48 25.09 11.07
C ALA A 455 -3.16 24.75 11.79
N MET A 456 -2.17 25.63 11.72
CA MET A 456 -0.87 25.43 12.38
C MET A 456 -0.91 25.57 13.91
N GLN A 457 -1.89 26.29 14.44
CA GLN A 457 -1.99 26.68 15.85
C GLN A 457 -1.92 25.50 16.82
N ASP A 458 -2.44 24.34 16.44
CA ASP A 458 -2.54 23.18 17.33
C ASP A 458 -1.24 22.37 17.41
N VAL A 459 -0.37 22.48 16.41
CA VAL A 459 0.87 21.69 16.32
C VAL A 459 2.15 22.53 16.42
N TRP A 460 2.08 23.83 16.13
CA TRP A 460 3.28 24.68 16.05
C TRP A 460 3.98 24.84 17.40
N TRP A 461 3.27 25.27 18.44
CA TRP A 461 3.87 25.47 19.77
C TRP A 461 4.32 24.16 20.43
N PRO A 462 3.52 23.07 20.44
CA PRO A 462 3.98 21.79 20.98
C PRO A 462 5.29 21.32 20.35
N THR A 463 5.44 21.50 19.05
CA THR A 463 6.68 21.17 18.32
C THR A 463 7.85 22.06 18.74
N CYS A 464 7.62 23.37 18.91
CA CYS A 464 8.64 24.30 19.42
C CYS A 464 9.06 23.98 20.86
N GLU A 465 8.12 23.65 21.74
CA GLU A 465 8.37 23.25 23.12
C GLU A 465 9.20 21.95 23.16
N TYR A 466 8.86 21.00 22.30
CA TYR A 466 9.61 19.75 22.15
C TYR A 466 11.06 20.01 21.72
N LEU A 467 11.28 20.74 20.63
CA LEU A 467 12.62 21.07 20.12
C LEU A 467 13.47 21.80 21.17
N ARG A 468 12.86 22.70 21.95
CA ARG A 468 13.53 23.35 23.08
C ARG A 468 13.91 22.36 24.18
N SER A 469 13.11 21.35 24.43
CA SER A 469 13.45 20.31 25.42
C SER A 469 14.66 19.49 24.98
N VAL A 470 14.76 19.16 23.67
CA VAL A 470 15.94 18.52 23.06
C VAL A 470 17.19 19.42 23.16
N GLU A 471 17.05 20.73 22.91
CA GLU A 471 18.14 21.69 23.10
C GLU A 471 18.64 21.71 24.54
N ASN A 472 17.73 21.80 25.51
CA ASN A 472 18.06 21.84 26.93
C ASN A 472 18.71 20.53 27.42
N ALA A 473 18.39 19.40 26.79
CA ALA A 473 19.03 18.12 27.07
C ALA A 473 20.47 18.02 26.51
N GLY A 474 20.84 18.90 25.57
CA GLY A 474 22.14 18.85 24.89
C GLY A 474 22.20 17.91 23.68
N ASP A 475 21.06 17.35 23.27
CA ASP A 475 20.94 16.34 22.20
C ASP A 475 20.69 16.96 20.80
N MET A 476 20.72 18.30 20.71
CA MET A 476 20.41 19.05 19.49
C MET A 476 21.55 19.00 18.46
N THR A 477 21.36 18.28 17.37
CA THR A 477 22.28 18.27 16.21
C THR A 477 22.19 19.57 15.39
N SER A 478 23.13 19.77 14.45
CA SER A 478 23.10 20.90 13.51
C SER A 478 21.83 20.90 12.65
N GLU A 479 21.43 19.72 12.17
CA GLU A 479 20.28 19.50 11.29
C GLU A 479 18.98 19.79 12.04
N VAL A 480 18.87 19.29 13.27
CA VAL A 480 17.70 19.54 14.13
C VAL A 480 17.57 21.03 14.44
N ARG A 481 18.69 21.71 14.69
CA ARG A 481 18.71 23.17 14.91
C ARG A 481 18.26 23.94 13.66
N GLU A 482 18.65 23.50 12.47
CA GLU A 482 18.21 24.15 11.23
C GLU A 482 16.70 23.99 11.01
N ILE A 483 16.17 22.77 11.20
CA ILE A 483 14.72 22.51 11.12
C ILE A 483 13.97 23.38 12.12
N TRP A 484 14.49 23.51 13.35
CA TRP A 484 13.87 24.37 14.36
C TRP A 484 13.81 25.84 13.93
N GLN A 485 14.90 26.38 13.37
CA GLN A 485 14.92 27.76 12.88
C GLN A 485 13.91 27.98 11.74
N VAL A 486 13.80 27.02 10.82
CA VAL A 486 12.83 27.09 9.72
C VAL A 486 11.39 26.98 10.26
N TRP A 487 11.13 26.12 11.24
CA TRP A 487 9.81 25.96 11.86
C TRP A 487 9.37 27.23 12.62
N LEU A 488 10.28 27.89 13.34
CA LEU A 488 10.03 29.19 13.97
C LEU A 488 9.73 30.27 12.93
N ALA A 489 10.53 30.31 11.86
CA ALA A 489 10.33 31.27 10.77
C ALA A 489 8.96 31.07 10.11
N LEU A 490 8.57 29.83 9.80
CA LEU A 490 7.26 29.49 9.26
C LEU A 490 6.13 30.04 10.14
N GLY A 491 6.16 29.76 11.44
CA GLY A 491 5.19 30.27 12.42
C GLY A 491 5.07 31.79 12.39
N ALA A 492 6.21 32.49 12.39
CA ALA A 492 6.24 33.94 12.31
C ALA A 492 5.62 34.48 11.00
N PHE A 493 5.84 33.81 9.86
CA PHE A 493 5.25 34.22 8.58
C PHE A 493 3.74 34.01 8.52
N VAL A 494 3.22 32.96 9.15
CA VAL A 494 1.77 32.73 9.24
C VAL A 494 1.12 33.55 10.35
N GLY A 495 1.88 34.38 11.08
CA GLY A 495 1.37 35.30 12.09
C GLY A 495 1.22 34.70 13.48
N LEU A 496 1.87 33.57 13.76
CA LEU A 496 1.96 32.99 15.10
C LEU A 496 3.03 33.73 15.91
N ASP A 497 2.61 34.27 17.04
CA ASP A 497 3.52 34.89 18.02
C ASP A 497 3.83 33.87 19.10
N GLU A 498 5.12 33.62 19.30
CA GLU A 498 5.60 32.60 20.23
C GLU A 498 5.02 32.75 21.64
N ARG A 499 4.98 33.98 22.17
CA ARG A 499 4.50 34.23 23.53
C ARG A 499 3.00 34.03 23.64
N LYS A 500 2.24 34.44 22.62
CA LYS A 500 0.79 34.24 22.59
C LYS A 500 0.42 32.78 22.43
N GLU A 501 1.08 32.05 21.53
CA GLU A 501 0.81 30.63 21.31
C GLU A 501 1.20 29.80 22.52
N ARG A 502 2.32 30.12 23.18
CA ARG A 502 2.66 29.56 24.48
C ARG A 502 1.55 29.75 25.51
N ALA A 503 1.12 31.00 25.73
CA ALA A 503 0.08 31.31 26.71
C ALA A 503 -1.27 30.65 26.35
N ARG A 504 -1.60 30.55 25.06
CA ARG A 504 -2.76 29.83 24.54
C ARG A 504 -2.67 28.34 24.87
N PHE A 505 -1.54 27.71 24.54
CA PHE A 505 -1.31 26.30 24.79
C PHE A 505 -1.32 25.99 26.30
N GLU A 506 -0.61 26.75 27.13
CA GLU A 506 -0.64 26.60 28.59
C GLU A 506 -2.06 26.73 29.15
N LYS A 507 -2.88 27.65 28.62
CA LYS A 507 -4.29 27.80 28.99
C LYS A 507 -5.15 26.61 28.53
N LEU A 508 -4.95 26.12 27.32
CA LEU A 508 -5.64 24.95 26.77
C LEU A 508 -5.29 23.71 27.60
N GLU A 509 -4.01 23.46 27.83
CA GLU A 509 -3.52 22.35 28.65
C GLU A 509 -4.04 22.45 30.09
N ALA A 510 -4.05 23.64 30.70
CA ALA A 510 -4.66 23.84 32.02
C ALA A 510 -6.17 23.57 32.01
N SER A 511 -6.87 23.87 30.92
CA SER A 511 -8.31 23.62 30.76
C SER A 511 -8.59 22.13 30.53
N SER A 512 -7.80 21.46 29.68
CA SER A 512 -7.83 20.02 29.45
C SER A 512 -7.52 19.26 30.74
N ARG A 513 -6.49 19.69 31.50
CA ARG A 513 -6.20 19.15 32.83
C ARG A 513 -7.42 19.30 33.73
N ARG A 514 -7.99 20.50 33.87
CA ARG A 514 -9.23 20.75 34.65
C ARG A 514 -10.40 19.85 34.24
N ALA A 515 -10.61 19.66 32.94
CA ALA A 515 -11.66 18.79 32.40
C ALA A 515 -11.39 17.31 32.71
N ALA A 516 -10.14 16.86 32.56
CA ALA A 516 -9.71 15.51 32.92
C ALA A 516 -9.85 15.26 34.43
N VAL A 517 -9.72 16.29 35.28
CA VAL A 517 -10.02 16.19 36.73
C VAL A 517 -11.52 16.17 37.06
N ALA A 518 -12.41 16.35 36.09
CA ALA A 518 -13.86 16.30 36.32
C ALA A 518 -14.44 14.89 36.23
N PHE A 519 -13.73 13.97 35.56
CA PHE A 519 -14.15 12.58 35.34
C PHE A 519 -13.13 11.58 35.90
N CYS A 520 -13.61 10.40 36.27
CA CYS A 520 -12.78 9.32 36.77
C CYS A 520 -12.02 8.68 35.60
N GLY A 521 -10.70 8.61 35.65
CA GLY A 521 -9.86 8.05 34.60
C GLY A 521 -10.04 6.54 34.38
N ARG A 522 -10.63 5.82 35.35
CA ARG A 522 -10.84 4.37 35.24
C ARG A 522 -12.04 4.03 34.35
N GLU A 523 -11.80 3.28 33.28
CA GLU A 523 -12.84 2.67 32.45
C GLU A 523 -13.73 1.72 33.27
N GLY A 524 -15.05 1.83 33.10
CA GLY A 524 -16.05 1.08 33.87
C GLY A 524 -16.45 1.70 35.22
N CYS A 525 -15.88 2.84 35.61
CA CYS A 525 -16.44 3.63 36.71
C CYS A 525 -17.63 4.48 36.20
N ARG A 526 -18.75 4.54 36.93
CA ARG A 526 -19.87 5.44 36.58
C ARG A 526 -19.45 6.90 36.35
N TYR A 527 -18.44 7.35 37.09
CA TYR A 527 -17.93 8.73 37.01
C TYR A 527 -16.91 8.93 35.88
N HIS A 528 -16.63 7.91 35.07
CA HIS A 528 -15.85 8.06 33.86
C HIS A 528 -16.63 8.88 32.81
N SER A 529 -17.95 8.69 32.75
CA SER A 529 -18.84 9.41 31.83
C SER A 529 -19.75 10.42 32.55
N GLU A 530 -19.95 10.27 33.86
CA GLU A 530 -20.71 11.23 34.68
C GLU A 530 -19.78 12.13 35.49
N LYS A 531 -20.15 13.41 35.61
CA LYS A 531 -19.46 14.32 36.53
C LYS A 531 -19.60 13.80 37.97
N ALA A 532 -18.46 13.59 38.64
CA ALA A 532 -18.48 13.14 40.03
C ALA A 532 -19.08 14.21 40.96
N PRO A 533 -19.85 13.82 41.99
CA PRO A 533 -20.44 14.76 42.94
C PRO A 533 -19.41 15.44 43.85
N GLY A 534 -18.17 14.96 43.87
CA GLY A 534 -17.09 15.50 44.70
C GLY A 534 -15.79 15.69 43.95
N ARG A 535 -14.81 16.29 44.62
CA ARG A 535 -13.47 16.51 44.06
C ARG A 535 -12.77 15.18 43.83
N LEU A 536 -12.36 14.94 42.59
CA LEU A 536 -11.58 13.76 42.23
C LEU A 536 -10.15 13.85 42.75
N ARG A 537 -9.57 12.68 43.04
CA ARG A 537 -8.18 12.53 43.46
C ARG A 537 -7.28 12.50 42.23
N VAL A 538 -6.56 13.59 42.00
CA VAL A 538 -5.61 13.68 40.90
C VAL A 538 -4.46 12.70 41.13
N CYS A 539 -4.02 12.01 40.08
CA CYS A 539 -2.81 11.21 40.12
C CYS A 539 -1.62 12.09 40.52
N LYS A 540 -0.97 11.78 41.65
CA LYS A 540 0.24 12.50 42.11
C LYS A 540 1.46 12.29 41.20
N GLY A 541 1.35 11.37 40.24
CA GLY A 541 2.36 11.07 39.24
C GLY A 541 2.30 12.09 38.11
N CYS A 542 1.38 11.90 37.17
CA CYS A 542 1.25 12.74 35.99
C CYS A 542 0.45 14.03 36.22
N GLY A 543 -0.48 14.07 37.18
CA GLY A 543 -1.42 15.19 37.31
C GLY A 543 -2.54 15.22 36.25
N ASP A 544 -2.50 14.31 35.27
CA ASP A 544 -3.36 14.32 34.09
C ASP A 544 -4.65 13.50 34.25
N THR A 545 -4.66 12.49 35.14
CA THR A 545 -5.84 11.66 35.42
C THR A 545 -6.34 11.90 36.84
N ALA A 546 -7.65 11.72 37.06
CA ALA A 546 -8.24 11.83 38.39
C ALA A 546 -9.17 10.67 38.69
N TYR A 547 -9.32 10.32 39.97
CA TYR A 547 -10.06 9.14 40.40
C TYR A 547 -11.07 9.49 41.48
N CYS A 548 -12.27 8.91 41.40
CA CYS A 548 -13.31 9.12 42.41
C CYS A 548 -12.97 8.44 43.74
N SER A 549 -12.06 7.46 43.73
CA SER A 549 -11.66 6.69 44.89
C SER A 549 -10.25 6.13 44.72
N HIS A 550 -9.61 5.79 45.84
CA HIS A 550 -8.34 5.06 45.83
C HIS A 550 -8.46 3.70 45.13
N PHE A 551 -9.63 3.05 45.24
CA PHE A 551 -9.90 1.80 44.54
C PHE A 551 -9.79 1.98 43.03
N CYS A 552 -10.49 2.99 42.47
CA CYS A 552 -10.41 3.25 41.03
C CYS A 552 -8.98 3.56 40.57
N GLN A 553 -8.23 4.35 41.35
CA GLN A 553 -6.82 4.61 41.04
C GLN A 553 -5.98 3.33 41.03
N LYS A 554 -6.10 2.48 42.05
CA LYS A 554 -5.29 1.26 42.18
C LYS A 554 -5.63 0.23 41.10
N THR A 555 -6.90 0.12 40.74
CA THR A 555 -7.35 -0.76 39.66
C THR A 555 -6.88 -0.25 38.30
N ASP A 556 -7.07 1.02 38.00
CA ASP A 556 -6.60 1.63 36.75
C ASP A 556 -5.06 1.55 36.61
N TRP A 557 -4.35 1.70 37.73
CA TRP A 557 -2.91 1.53 37.81
C TRP A 557 -2.44 0.12 37.43
N LYS A 558 -3.16 -0.92 37.86
CA LYS A 558 -2.78 -2.31 37.64
C LYS A 558 -3.32 -2.87 36.33
N ASP A 559 -4.58 -2.60 36.06
CA ASP A 559 -5.40 -3.28 35.06
C ASP A 559 -5.77 -2.34 33.89
N GLY A 560 -5.82 -1.02 34.12
CA GLY A 560 -6.18 0.00 33.12
C GLY A 560 -5.00 0.61 32.38
N GLY A 561 -3.80 0.05 32.50
CA GLY A 561 -2.60 0.53 31.78
C GLY A 561 -2.03 1.86 32.27
N HIS A 562 -2.61 2.52 33.28
CA HIS A 562 -2.14 3.85 33.71
C HIS A 562 -0.67 3.84 34.18
N LYS A 563 -0.19 2.74 34.74
CA LYS A 563 1.23 2.59 35.13
C LYS A 563 2.20 2.81 33.96
N VAL A 564 1.80 2.44 32.74
CA VAL A 564 2.63 2.56 31.53
C VAL A 564 2.70 4.01 31.06
N VAL A 565 1.60 4.75 31.14
CA VAL A 565 1.50 6.14 30.64
C VAL A 565 1.83 7.20 31.70
N CYS A 566 2.01 6.82 32.96
CA CYS A 566 2.27 7.78 34.03
C CYS A 566 3.69 8.37 33.92
N LYS A 567 3.81 9.59 33.38
CA LYS A 567 5.05 10.34 33.11
C LYS A 567 6.08 10.44 34.26
N ARG A 568 5.69 10.15 35.51
CA ARG A 568 6.61 10.19 36.67
C ARG A 568 7.49 8.94 36.80
N LEU A 569 7.14 7.83 36.13
CA LEU A 569 7.87 6.56 36.23
C LEU A 569 8.78 6.25 35.03
N THR A 570 8.85 7.15 34.05
CA THR A 570 9.72 7.04 32.87
C THR A 570 11.02 7.83 33.03
N PHE A 571 11.64 7.78 34.21
CA PHE A 571 13.01 8.27 34.44
C PHE A 571 13.99 7.09 34.47
#